data_AF-A0A925EZB2-F1
#
_entry.id   AF-A0A925EZB2-F1
#
_cell.length_a   1.000
_cell.length_b   1.000
_cell.length_c   1.000
_cell.angle_alpha   90.00
_cell.angle_beta   90.00
_cell.angle_gamma   90.00
#
_symmetry.space_group_name_H-M   'P 1'
#
loop_
_entity.id
_entity.type
_entity.pdbx_description
1 polymer ?
#
loop_
_entity_poly.entity_id
_entity_poly.type
_entity_poly.pdbx_seq_one_letter_code
_entity_poly.pdbx_strand_id
1 'polypeptide(L)'
;MTNRSENIQKELQELAPTLANLPKTNPLTVPDSYFEIVEDRILSQLYLISTTETCVNDVPTDYFDQVESLILENIQKEAKPTKIIVLPFIKPNFFRYAAILIFFTLCIAVFSFYQKTNAEDAEIALQEEYIDYMTEDIEEFDINLLIENDLIDESALDDVSYLSIYNETSDLFDSEINF
;
A
#
# COMPACT_ATOMS: atom_id res chain seq x y z
N MET A 1 -8.16 -38.06 -28.57
CA MET A 1 -9.16 -37.68 -27.54
C MET A 1 -8.70 -36.41 -26.80
N THR A 2 -8.56 -35.27 -27.48
CA THR A 2 -8.02 -34.01 -26.89
C THR A 2 -9.00 -32.83 -26.94
N ASN A 3 -9.99 -32.88 -27.86
CA ASN A 3 -10.91 -31.79 -28.16
C ASN A 3 -11.78 -31.32 -26.96
N ARG A 4 -12.17 -32.23 -26.06
CA ARG A 4 -13.01 -31.89 -24.89
C ARG A 4 -12.30 -31.00 -23.87
N SER A 5 -10.99 -31.18 -23.67
CA SER A 5 -10.24 -30.44 -22.66
C SER A 5 -9.94 -28.98 -23.06
N GLU A 6 -9.77 -28.75 -24.36
CA GLU A 6 -9.58 -27.42 -24.95
C GLU A 6 -10.88 -26.64 -24.94
N ASN A 7 -12.01 -27.29 -25.28
CA ASN A 7 -13.32 -26.68 -25.23
C ASN A 7 -13.71 -26.26 -23.80
N ILE A 8 -13.47 -27.11 -22.79
CA ILE A 8 -13.71 -26.76 -21.38
C ILE A 8 -12.84 -25.58 -20.92
N GLN A 9 -11.57 -25.49 -21.35
CA GLN A 9 -10.70 -24.36 -20.99
C GLN A 9 -11.16 -23.07 -21.63
N LYS A 10 -11.61 -23.12 -22.88
CA LYS A 10 -12.14 -21.95 -23.60
C LYS A 10 -13.41 -21.42 -22.95
N GLU A 11 -14.35 -22.30 -22.60
CA GLU A 11 -15.59 -21.93 -21.89
C GLU A 11 -15.28 -21.39 -20.48
N LEU A 12 -14.32 -21.99 -19.76
CA LEU A 12 -13.93 -21.54 -18.44
C LEU A 12 -13.20 -20.18 -18.49
N GLN A 13 -12.40 -19.92 -19.52
CA GLN A 13 -11.72 -18.64 -19.74
C GLN A 13 -12.72 -17.50 -20.00
N GLU A 14 -13.81 -17.80 -20.71
CA GLU A 14 -14.87 -16.85 -21.02
C GLU A 14 -15.71 -16.52 -19.77
N LEU A 15 -16.07 -17.55 -18.98
CA LEU A 15 -16.96 -17.40 -17.83
C LEU A 15 -16.23 -16.99 -16.53
N ALA A 16 -14.99 -17.42 -16.36
CA ALA A 16 -14.24 -17.27 -15.11
C ALA A 16 -12.72 -17.22 -15.36
N PRO A 17 -12.20 -16.09 -15.89
CA PRO A 17 -10.79 -15.98 -16.30
C PRO A 17 -9.80 -16.14 -15.14
N THR A 18 -10.21 -15.81 -13.91
CA THR A 18 -9.40 -15.99 -12.71
C THR A 18 -9.23 -17.47 -12.33
N LEU A 19 -10.28 -18.28 -12.50
CA LEU A 19 -10.23 -19.72 -12.27
C LEU A 19 -9.52 -20.46 -13.40
N ALA A 20 -9.70 -20.03 -14.65
CA ALA A 20 -9.05 -20.64 -15.81
C ALA A 20 -7.53 -20.54 -15.78
N ASN A 21 -6.99 -19.44 -15.22
CA ASN A 21 -5.56 -19.20 -15.08
C ASN A 21 -4.93 -19.83 -13.82
N LEU A 22 -5.72 -20.45 -12.94
CA LEU A 22 -5.22 -21.05 -11.71
C LEU A 22 -4.51 -22.38 -12.03
N PRO A 23 -3.31 -22.64 -11.47
CA PRO A 23 -2.61 -23.90 -11.72
C PRO A 23 -3.45 -25.10 -11.30
N LYS A 24 -3.58 -26.09 -12.17
CA LYS A 24 -4.33 -27.34 -11.91
C LYS A 24 -3.54 -28.29 -10.99
N THR A 25 -3.09 -27.75 -9.86
CA THR A 25 -2.36 -28.45 -8.82
C THR A 25 -3.27 -28.58 -7.62
N ASN A 26 -3.40 -29.79 -7.08
CA ASN A 26 -4.13 -29.98 -5.82
C ASN A 26 -3.23 -29.48 -4.67
N PRO A 27 -3.60 -28.40 -3.95
CA PRO A 27 -2.81 -27.91 -2.82
C PRO A 27 -2.92 -28.82 -1.59
N LEU A 28 -3.90 -29.73 -1.57
CA LEU A 28 -4.12 -30.67 -0.49
C LEU A 28 -3.33 -31.94 -0.77
N THR A 29 -2.18 -32.04 -0.13
CA THR A 29 -1.35 -33.25 -0.10
C THR A 29 -1.30 -33.78 1.33
N VAL A 30 -1.38 -35.10 1.47
CA VAL A 30 -1.13 -35.75 2.76
C VAL A 30 0.33 -36.18 2.83
N PRO A 31 0.93 -36.23 4.02
CA PRO A 31 2.27 -36.79 4.20
C PRO A 31 2.33 -38.25 3.74
N ASP A 32 3.53 -38.69 3.37
CA ASP A 32 3.79 -40.10 3.08
C ASP A 32 3.38 -40.99 4.27
N SER A 33 2.77 -42.13 3.96
CA SER A 33 2.27 -43.11 4.95
C SER A 33 1.19 -42.57 5.91
N TYR A 34 0.58 -41.39 5.67
CA TYR A 34 -0.49 -40.86 6.53
C TYR A 34 -1.60 -41.89 6.82
N PHE A 35 -2.11 -42.53 5.76
CA PHE A 35 -3.18 -43.52 5.88
C PHE A 35 -2.71 -44.88 6.41
N GLU A 36 -1.40 -45.16 6.38
CA GLU A 36 -0.83 -46.39 6.94
C GLU A 36 -0.70 -46.28 8.47
N ILE A 37 -0.35 -45.09 8.99
CA ILE A 37 -0.11 -44.88 10.42
C ILE A 37 -1.33 -44.36 11.19
N VAL A 38 -2.37 -43.88 10.51
CA VAL A 38 -3.52 -43.23 11.15
C VAL A 38 -4.32 -44.19 12.02
N GLU A 39 -4.48 -45.44 11.58
CA GLU A 39 -5.20 -46.48 12.34
C GLU A 39 -4.50 -46.77 13.67
N ASP A 40 -3.19 -47.05 13.62
CA ASP A 40 -2.36 -47.31 14.80
C ASP A 40 -2.36 -46.12 15.77
N ARG A 41 -2.29 -44.89 15.24
CA ARG A 41 -2.34 -43.67 16.05
C ARG A 41 -3.68 -43.51 16.76
N ILE A 42 -4.79 -43.76 16.08
CA ILE A 42 -6.13 -43.66 16.67
C ILE A 42 -6.30 -44.72 17.76
N LEU A 43 -5.92 -45.97 17.49
CA LEU A 43 -6.01 -47.06 18.46
C LEU A 43 -5.13 -46.82 19.69
N SER A 44 -3.90 -46.33 19.49
CA SER A 44 -3.01 -45.96 20.59
C SER A 44 -3.61 -44.84 21.44
N GLN A 45 -4.21 -43.82 20.83
CA GLN A 45 -4.85 -42.73 21.58
C GLN A 45 -6.07 -43.22 22.36
N LEU A 46 -6.89 -44.09 21.76
CA LEU A 46 -8.06 -44.66 22.43
C LEU A 46 -7.67 -45.48 23.67
N TYR A 47 -6.57 -46.24 23.59
CA TYR A 47 -6.03 -47.00 24.73
C TYR A 47 -5.55 -46.10 25.87
N LEU A 48 -4.92 -44.96 25.54
CA LEU A 48 -4.51 -43.98 26.55
C LEU A 48 -5.71 -43.34 27.24
N ILE A 49 -6.74 -42.98 26.48
CA ILE A 49 -7.97 -42.39 26.99
C ILE A 49 -8.74 -43.38 27.88
N SER A 50 -8.78 -44.67 27.52
CA SER A 50 -9.49 -45.68 28.31
C SER A 50 -8.76 -46.07 29.60
N THR A 51 -7.43 -45.93 29.65
CA THR A 51 -6.62 -46.25 30.83
C THR A 51 -6.60 -45.12 31.85
N THR A 52 -6.79 -43.86 31.42
CA THR A 52 -6.97 -42.73 32.31
C THR A 52 -8.44 -42.63 32.74
N GLU A 53 -8.85 -43.37 33.77
CA GLU A 53 -10.20 -43.30 34.38
C GLU A 53 -10.57 -41.91 34.95
N THR A 54 -9.69 -40.92 34.86
CA THR A 54 -10.03 -39.54 35.19
C THR A 54 -10.80 -38.94 34.02
N CYS A 55 -12.13 -38.95 34.11
CA CYS A 55 -13.01 -38.10 33.33
C CYS A 55 -12.52 -36.64 33.41
N VAL A 56 -11.74 -36.19 32.44
CA VAL A 56 -11.26 -34.79 32.33
C VAL A 56 -12.42 -33.81 32.09
N ASN A 57 -13.63 -34.35 31.86
CA ASN A 57 -14.86 -33.61 31.60
C ASN A 57 -15.77 -33.49 32.82
N ASP A 58 -15.37 -34.00 33.99
CA ASP A 58 -16.11 -33.73 35.21
C ASP A 58 -15.82 -32.29 35.66
N VAL A 59 -16.87 -31.47 35.64
CA VAL A 59 -16.78 -30.12 36.18
C VAL A 59 -16.43 -30.18 37.68
N PRO A 60 -15.67 -29.22 38.21
CA PRO A 60 -15.39 -29.16 39.64
C PRO A 60 -16.69 -29.19 40.46
N THR A 61 -16.64 -29.85 41.61
CA THR A 61 -17.72 -29.82 42.60
C THR A 61 -18.08 -28.36 42.89
N ASP A 62 -19.38 -28.05 42.86
CA ASP A 62 -19.97 -26.71 43.06
C ASP A 62 -19.70 -25.67 41.96
N TYR A 63 -19.22 -26.05 40.76
CA TYR A 63 -19.06 -25.10 39.62
C TYR A 63 -20.36 -24.36 39.30
N PHE A 64 -21.47 -25.10 39.17
CA PHE A 64 -22.76 -24.52 38.81
C PHE A 64 -23.36 -23.68 39.95
N ASP A 65 -23.14 -24.06 41.21
CA ASP A 65 -23.61 -23.30 42.38
C ASP A 65 -22.86 -21.96 42.52
N GLN A 66 -21.57 -21.93 42.19
CA GLN A 66 -20.77 -20.71 42.19
C GLN A 66 -21.15 -19.76 41.03
N VAL A 67 -21.47 -20.31 39.85
CA VAL A 67 -21.84 -19.50 38.68
C VAL A 67 -23.09 -18.66 38.95
N GLU A 68 -24.11 -19.21 39.61
CA GLU A 68 -25.32 -18.44 39.96
C GLU A 68 -24.98 -17.25 40.86
N SER A 69 -24.20 -17.49 41.91
CA SER A 69 -23.76 -16.45 42.85
C SER A 69 -22.95 -15.35 42.16
N LEU A 70 -22.04 -15.73 41.26
CA LEU A 70 -21.21 -14.80 40.50
C LEU A 70 -22.04 -13.94 39.54
N ILE A 71 -23.04 -14.51 38.86
CA ILE A 71 -23.91 -13.76 37.95
C ILE A 71 -24.71 -12.72 38.74
N LEU A 72 -25.31 -13.10 39.87
CA LEU A 72 -26.10 -12.21 40.72
C LEU A 72 -25.26 -11.08 41.33
N GLU A 73 -24.02 -11.37 41.72
CA GLU A 73 -23.08 -10.36 42.23
C GLU A 73 -22.69 -9.34 41.14
N ASN A 74 -22.43 -9.81 39.93
CA ASN A 74 -22.06 -8.94 38.81
C ASN A 74 -23.21 -8.01 38.39
N ILE A 75 -24.45 -8.50 38.37
CA ILE A 75 -25.63 -7.65 38.08
C ILE A 75 -25.79 -6.54 39.13
N GLN A 76 -25.52 -6.83 40.42
CA GLN A 76 -25.63 -5.84 41.50
C GLN A 76 -24.50 -4.80 41.47
N LYS A 77 -23.29 -5.18 41.05
CA LYS A 77 -22.15 -4.24 40.91
C LYS A 77 -22.41 -3.18 39.82
N GLU A 78 -23.11 -3.55 38.75
CA GLU A 78 -23.44 -2.64 37.64
C GLU A 78 -24.62 -1.71 37.94
N ALA A 79 -25.44 -2.01 38.95
CA ALA A 79 -26.60 -1.20 39.34
C ALA A 79 -26.26 0.04 40.20
N LYS A 80 -25.00 0.44 40.33
CA LYS A 80 -24.64 1.69 41.02
C LYS A 80 -25.22 2.87 40.22
N PRO A 81 -26.09 3.71 40.81
CA PRO A 81 -26.65 4.83 40.09
C PRO A 81 -25.52 5.79 39.71
N THR A 82 -25.20 5.86 38.42
CA THR A 82 -24.30 6.87 37.88
C THR A 82 -24.95 8.23 38.16
N LYS A 83 -24.28 9.06 38.96
CA LYS A 83 -24.72 10.44 39.21
C LYS A 83 -24.62 11.20 37.90
N ILE A 84 -25.76 11.38 37.24
CA ILE A 84 -25.87 12.16 36.01
C ILE A 84 -25.57 13.62 36.36
N ILE A 85 -24.41 14.12 35.93
CA ILE A 85 -24.06 15.53 36.03
C ILE A 85 -24.55 16.17 34.73
N VAL A 86 -25.68 16.89 34.79
CA VAL A 86 -26.09 17.77 33.69
C VAL A 86 -25.17 18.99 33.68
N LEU A 87 -24.37 19.17 32.63
CA LEU A 87 -23.51 20.35 32.46
C LEU A 87 -24.36 21.53 31.94
N PRO A 88 -24.58 22.61 32.72
CA PRO A 88 -25.57 23.62 32.36
C PRO A 88 -25.02 24.82 31.56
N PHE A 89 -23.83 24.75 30.93
CA PHE A 89 -23.10 25.99 30.63
C PHE A 89 -22.47 26.20 29.24
N ILE A 90 -22.83 25.43 28.21
CA ILE A 90 -22.36 25.76 26.87
C ILE A 90 -23.36 26.71 26.20
N LYS A 91 -23.16 28.03 26.36
CA LYS A 91 -23.91 29.03 25.59
C LYS A 91 -23.44 29.00 24.13
N PRO A 92 -24.35 28.99 23.14
CA PRO A 92 -24.01 28.73 21.73
C PRO A 92 -23.13 29.80 21.07
N ASN A 93 -23.00 30.99 21.67
CA ASN A 93 -22.25 32.10 21.10
C ASN A 93 -20.73 32.02 21.35
N PHE A 94 -20.26 31.19 22.30
CA PHE A 94 -18.82 31.08 22.58
C PHE A 94 -18.04 30.37 21.45
N PHE A 95 -18.63 29.35 20.83
CA PHE A 95 -18.02 28.61 19.72
C PHE A 95 -17.82 29.45 18.46
N ARG A 96 -18.63 30.50 18.25
CA ARG A 96 -18.52 31.38 17.08
C ARG A 96 -17.21 32.17 17.07
N TYR A 97 -16.75 32.63 18.23
CA TYR A 97 -15.49 33.36 18.36
C TYR A 97 -14.27 32.45 18.16
N ALA A 98 -14.32 31.22 18.69
CA ALA A 98 -13.24 30.24 18.49
C ALA A 98 -13.03 29.90 17.00
N ALA A 99 -14.12 29.72 16.24
CA ALA A 99 -14.04 29.46 14.80
C ALA A 99 -13.39 30.61 14.02
N ILE A 100 -13.70 31.88 14.38
CA ILE A 100 -13.07 33.06 13.75
C ILE A 100 -11.56 33.08 14.03
N LEU A 101 -11.14 32.82 15.28
CA LEU A 101 -9.71 32.80 15.62
C LEU A 101 -8.95 31.72 14.85
N ILE A 102 -9.50 30.51 14.77
CA ILE A 102 -8.88 29.41 14.01
C ILE A 102 -8.77 29.77 12.53
N PHE A 103 -9.83 30.31 11.93
CA PHE A 103 -9.81 30.73 10.52
C PHE A 103 -8.79 31.84 10.28
N PHE A 104 -8.71 32.84 11.15
CA PHE A 104 -7.75 33.94 11.03
C PHE A 104 -6.30 33.43 11.13
N THR A 105 -6.02 32.49 12.05
CA THR A 105 -4.69 31.87 12.15
C THR A 105 -4.33 31.02 10.93
N LEU A 106 -5.29 30.31 10.34
CA LEU A 106 -5.09 29.56 9.10
C LEU A 106 -4.80 30.51 7.93
N CYS A 107 -5.58 31.58 7.77
CA CYS A 107 -5.38 32.58 6.72
C CYS A 107 -4.02 33.27 6.84
N ILE A 108 -3.58 33.61 8.06
CA ILE A 108 -2.24 34.18 8.29
C ILE A 108 -1.16 33.18 7.90
N ALA A 109 -1.26 31.91 8.29
CA ALA A 109 -0.28 30.89 7.95
C ALA A 109 -0.17 30.66 6.43
N VAL A 110 -1.31 30.59 5.75
CA VAL A 110 -1.40 30.47 4.29
C VAL A 110 -0.79 31.71 3.61
N PHE A 111 -1.11 32.92 4.09
CA PHE A 111 -0.54 34.16 3.57
C PHE A 111 0.97 34.26 3.74
N SER A 112 1.50 33.86 4.91
CA SER A 112 2.94 33.77 5.15
C SER A 112 3.62 32.76 4.23
N PHE A 113 2.96 31.65 3.92
CA PHE A 113 3.47 30.65 2.96
C PHE A 113 3.51 31.20 1.53
N TYR A 114 2.46 31.89 1.08
CA TYR A 114 2.45 32.55 -0.23
C TYR A 114 3.58 33.58 -0.38
N GLN A 115 3.86 34.38 0.65
CA GLN A 115 4.99 35.32 0.57
C GLN A 115 6.35 34.60 0.50
N LYS A 116 6.49 33.46 1.19
CA LYS A 116 7.73 32.69 1.17
C LYS A 116 8.01 32.05 -0.20
N THR A 117 7.02 31.42 -0.82
CA THR A 117 7.20 30.77 -2.13
C THR A 117 7.51 31.80 -3.22
N ASN A 118 6.77 32.93 -3.27
CA ASN A 118 7.02 33.96 -4.28
C ASN A 118 8.41 34.63 -4.11
N ALA A 119 8.96 34.68 -2.89
CA ALA A 119 10.32 35.20 -2.66
C ALA A 119 11.40 34.21 -3.13
N GLU A 120 11.20 32.91 -2.90
CA GLU A 120 12.10 31.83 -3.32
C GLU A 120 12.08 31.64 -4.85
N ASP A 121 10.89 31.68 -5.46
CA ASP A 121 10.72 31.62 -6.92
C ASP A 121 11.34 32.83 -7.63
N ALA A 122 11.29 34.02 -7.01
CA ALA A 122 11.91 35.23 -7.56
C ALA A 122 13.44 35.19 -7.49
N GLU A 123 14.02 34.57 -6.46
CA GLU A 123 15.46 34.37 -6.34
C GLU A 123 15.98 33.35 -7.38
N ILE A 124 15.22 32.27 -7.61
CA ILE A 124 15.53 31.24 -8.62
C ILE A 124 15.42 31.81 -10.04
N ALA A 125 14.38 32.59 -10.36
CA ALA A 125 14.21 33.18 -11.68
C ALA A 125 15.35 34.13 -12.10
N LEU A 126 15.83 34.95 -11.16
CA LEU A 126 17.00 35.82 -11.39
C LEU A 126 18.29 35.01 -11.60
N GLN A 127 18.40 33.84 -10.95
CA GLN A 127 19.55 32.96 -11.12
C GLN A 127 19.50 32.23 -12.47
N GLU A 128 18.34 31.77 -12.93
CA GLU A 128 18.18 31.17 -14.25
C GLU A 128 18.49 32.17 -15.37
N GLU A 129 17.99 33.40 -15.29
CA GLU A 129 18.29 34.47 -16.26
C GLU A 129 19.79 34.78 -16.33
N TYR A 130 20.49 34.76 -15.19
CA TYR A 130 21.94 34.93 -15.15
C TYR A 130 22.71 33.78 -15.82
N ILE A 131 22.25 32.54 -15.66
CA ILE A 131 22.87 31.37 -16.29
C ILE A 131 22.62 31.35 -17.80
N ASP A 132 21.44 31.77 -18.25
CA ASP A 132 21.10 31.86 -19.68
C ASP A 132 21.98 32.90 -20.39
N TYR A 133 22.12 34.09 -19.80
CA TYR A 133 23.03 35.13 -20.30
C TYR A 133 24.48 34.64 -20.44
N MET A 134 24.99 33.93 -19.42
CA MET A 134 26.35 33.37 -19.45
C MET A 134 26.50 32.26 -20.51
N THR A 135 25.42 31.58 -20.90
CA THR A 135 25.46 30.47 -21.87
C THR A 135 25.33 30.97 -23.31
N GLU A 136 24.52 32.02 -23.53
CA GLU A 136 24.32 32.60 -24.87
C GLU A 136 25.59 33.29 -25.40
N ASP A 137 26.38 33.91 -24.52
CA ASP A 137 27.63 34.59 -24.88
C ASP A 137 28.86 33.66 -24.96
N ILE A 138 28.73 32.34 -24.72
CA ILE A 138 29.80 31.35 -24.95
C ILE A 138 29.75 30.94 -26.43
N GLU A 139 30.49 31.66 -27.28
CA GLU A 139 30.68 31.26 -28.68
C GLU A 139 31.50 29.95 -28.75
N GLU A 140 31.22 29.09 -29.74
CA GLU A 140 32.00 27.87 -30.09
C GLU A 140 33.51 28.11 -30.25
N PHE A 141 33.91 29.39 -30.44
CA PHE A 141 35.29 29.85 -30.41
C PHE A 141 36.00 29.59 -29.06
N ASP A 142 35.30 29.66 -27.92
CA ASP A 142 35.88 29.37 -26.60
C ASP A 142 36.11 27.87 -26.38
N ILE A 143 35.30 26.98 -26.97
CA ILE A 143 35.55 25.52 -26.92
C ILE A 143 36.85 25.20 -27.67
N ASN A 144 37.08 25.84 -28.82
CA ASN A 144 38.33 25.71 -29.55
C ASN A 144 39.53 26.29 -28.77
N LEU A 145 39.34 27.41 -28.06
CA LEU A 145 40.37 27.99 -27.18
C LEU A 145 40.69 27.07 -25.98
N LEU A 146 39.69 26.35 -25.46
CA LEU A 146 39.84 25.37 -24.37
C LEU A 146 40.56 24.10 -24.83
N ILE A 147 40.32 23.65 -26.06
CA ILE A 147 41.07 22.55 -26.69
C ILE A 147 42.53 22.97 -26.97
N GLU A 148 42.74 24.19 -27.47
CA GLU A 148 44.10 24.71 -27.78
C GLU A 148 44.96 24.89 -26.52
N ASN A 149 44.34 25.21 -25.37
CA ASN A 149 45.02 25.28 -24.07
C ASN A 149 45.03 23.95 -23.29
N ASP A 150 44.66 22.83 -23.91
CA ASP A 150 44.68 21.46 -23.36
C ASP A 150 43.79 21.26 -22.11
N LEU A 151 42.71 22.04 -22.01
CA LEU A 151 41.75 21.97 -20.90
C LEU A 151 40.63 20.94 -21.16
N ILE A 152 40.37 20.61 -22.43
CA ILE A 152 39.37 19.63 -22.88
C ILE A 152 39.92 18.89 -24.11
N ASP A 153 39.78 17.57 -24.16
CA ASP A 153 40.32 16.71 -25.24
C ASP A 153 39.24 16.45 -26.32
N GLU A 154 39.62 16.48 -27.61
CA GLU A 154 38.69 16.42 -28.76
C GLU A 154 37.81 15.15 -28.74
N SER A 155 38.34 14.06 -28.17
CA SER A 155 37.63 12.78 -28.00
C SER A 155 36.43 12.84 -27.06
N ALA A 156 36.32 13.86 -26.21
CA ALA A 156 35.19 14.02 -25.30
C ALA A 156 33.91 14.54 -26.00
N LEU A 157 34.02 15.01 -27.25
CA LEU A 157 32.89 15.54 -28.03
C LEU A 157 32.17 14.46 -28.88
N ASP A 158 32.77 13.28 -29.05
CA ASP A 158 32.25 12.20 -29.90
C ASP A 158 30.98 11.53 -29.31
N ASP A 159 30.78 11.65 -27.99
CA ASP A 159 29.69 10.99 -27.26
C ASP A 159 28.32 11.71 -27.43
N VAL A 160 28.30 12.90 -28.04
CA VAL A 160 27.07 13.71 -28.20
C VAL A 160 26.33 13.42 -29.52
N SER A 161 26.95 12.73 -30.49
CA SER A 161 26.40 12.52 -31.83
C SER A 161 25.22 11.53 -31.90
N TYR A 162 24.93 10.76 -30.85
CA TYR A 162 23.91 9.70 -30.90
C TYR A 162 22.46 10.16 -30.62
N LEU A 163 22.24 11.41 -30.20
CA LEU A 163 20.91 11.86 -29.76
C LEU A 163 20.02 12.48 -30.86
N SER A 164 20.50 12.65 -32.09
CA SER A 164 19.72 13.29 -33.18
C SER A 164 18.93 12.32 -34.09
N ILE A 165 19.17 11.00 -34.01
CA ILE A 165 18.63 10.03 -34.99
C ILE A 165 17.20 9.54 -34.64
N TYR A 166 16.74 9.69 -33.39
CA TYR A 166 15.50 9.03 -32.94
C TYR A 166 14.20 9.81 -33.18
N ASN A 167 14.25 11.05 -33.68
CA ASN A 167 13.05 11.89 -33.84
C ASN A 167 12.44 11.90 -35.25
N GLU A 168 13.00 11.17 -36.24
CA GLU A 168 12.56 11.29 -37.64
C GLU A 168 11.76 10.08 -38.17
N THR A 169 11.65 8.98 -37.42
CA THR A 169 11.05 7.72 -37.93
C THR A 169 9.58 7.48 -37.55
N SER A 170 8.88 8.42 -36.90
CA SER A 170 7.49 8.20 -36.48
C SER A 170 6.42 8.47 -37.55
N ASP A 171 6.78 9.13 -38.66
CA ASP A 171 5.78 9.76 -39.55
C ASP A 171 5.56 9.03 -40.89
N LEU A 172 5.99 7.78 -41.03
CA LEU A 172 5.87 7.03 -42.29
C LEU A 172 5.03 5.74 -42.17
N PHE A 173 3.70 5.91 -42.27
CA PHE A 173 2.68 5.06 -42.95
C PHE A 173 2.64 3.55 -42.61
N ASP A 174 1.58 2.95 -42.07
CA ASP A 174 0.13 3.19 -42.23
C ASP A 174 -0.36 3.10 -43.69
N SER A 175 -0.24 1.92 -44.31
CA SER A 175 -1.11 1.50 -45.42
C SER A 175 -1.15 -0.01 -45.63
N GLU A 176 -2.37 -0.58 -45.57
CA GLU A 176 -2.82 -1.84 -46.20
C GLU A 176 -2.20 -3.16 -45.67
N ILE A 177 -2.95 -4.24 -45.39
CA ILE A 177 -3.67 -5.08 -46.37
C ILE A 177 -4.71 -5.98 -45.65
N ASN A 178 -5.90 -6.07 -46.27
CA ASN A 178 -6.93 -7.10 -46.09
C ASN A 178 -6.46 -8.51 -46.52
N PHE A 179 -6.67 -9.53 -45.68
CA PHE A 179 -7.53 -10.70 -45.97
C PHE A 179 -7.75 -11.56 -44.72
#